data_AF-A0A938PZY0-F1
#
_entry.id   AF-A0A938PZY0-F1
#
_cell.length_a   1.000
_cell.length_b   1.000
_cell.length_c   1.000
_cell.angle_alpha   90.00
_cell.angle_beta   90.00
_cell.angle_gamma   90.00
#
_symmetry.space_group_name_H-M   'P 1'
#
loop_
_entity.id
_entity.type
_entity.pdbx_description
1 polymer ?
#
loop_
_entity_poly.entity_id
_entity_poly.type
_entity_poly.pdbx_seq_one_letter_code
_entity_poly.pdbx_strand_id
1 'polypeptide(L)' 'MTFLEPFWGSPAAGFVVAFAVGLLIGVERERRKTDPSVGSSGGLRTHVIVALAGALAVQFPGVWIVVAGAVFIGALVVMA' A
#
# COMPACT_ATOMS: atom_id res chain seq x y z
N MET A 1 -22.10 7.54 16.18
CA MET A 1 -21.61 6.76 15.02
C MET A 1 -22.28 7.16 13.71
N THR A 2 -23.52 7.68 13.75
CA THR A 2 -24.33 8.13 12.59
C THR A 2 -23.68 9.18 11.67
N PHE A 3 -22.75 10.02 12.14
CA PHE A 3 -22.10 11.04 11.32
C PHE A 3 -21.04 10.51 10.33
N LEU A 4 -20.54 9.27 10.53
CA LEU A 4 -19.49 8.67 9.69
C LEU A 4 -20.03 7.68 8.67
N GLU A 5 -21.30 7.28 8.76
CA GLU A 5 -21.98 6.42 7.79
C GLU A 5 -21.71 6.81 6.32
N PRO A 6 -21.87 8.09 5.91
CA PRO A 6 -21.58 8.48 4.54
C PRO A 6 -20.10 8.34 4.16
N PHE A 7 -19.18 8.48 5.13
CA PHE A 7 -17.76 8.28 4.88
C PHE A 7 -17.43 6.80 4.67
N TRP A 8 -17.96 5.91 5.50
CA TRP A 8 -17.71 4.47 5.41
C TRP A 8 -18.24 3.84 4.10
N GLY A 9 -19.29 4.42 3.52
CA GLY A 9 -19.77 4.04 2.19
C GLY A 9 -19.00 4.67 1.02
N SER A 10 -18.04 5.55 1.29
CA SER A 10 -17.30 6.28 0.24
C SER A 10 -15.99 5.58 -0.15
N PRO A 11 -15.51 5.75 -1.39
CA PRO A 11 -14.16 5.36 -1.80
C PRO A 11 -13.04 5.86 -0.88
N ALA A 12 -13.22 7.03 -0.27
CA ALA A 12 -12.20 7.65 0.59
C ALA A 12 -11.89 6.78 1.81
N ALA A 13 -12.89 6.06 2.35
CA ALA A 13 -12.66 5.11 3.43
C ALA A 13 -11.69 3.99 3.03
N GLY A 14 -11.83 3.45 1.81
CA GLY A 14 -10.92 2.44 1.28
C GLY A 14 -9.47 2.93 1.21
N PHE A 15 -9.25 4.17 0.74
CA PHE A 15 -7.92 4.78 0.72
C PHE A 15 -7.35 5.04 2.11
N VAL A 16 -8.16 5.51 3.07
CA VAL A 16 -7.73 5.71 4.46
C VAL A 16 -7.33 4.39 5.11
N VAL A 17 -8.13 3.34 4.90
CA VAL A 17 -7.81 1.99 5.40
C VAL A 17 -6.52 1.48 4.77
N ALA A 18 -6.36 1.58 3.46
CA ALA A 18 -5.14 1.17 2.77
C ALA A 18 -3.90 1.94 3.26
N PHE A 19 -4.02 3.25 3.46
CA PHE A 19 -2.95 4.08 4.02
C PHE A 19 -2.56 3.63 5.43
N ALA A 20 -3.56 3.41 6.30
CA ALA A 20 -3.34 2.94 7.68
C ALA A 20 -2.67 1.56 7.72
N VAL A 21 -3.11 0.63 6.85
CA VAL A 21 -2.50 -0.70 6.71
C VAL A 21 -1.04 -0.58 6.24
N GLY A 22 -0.77 0.22 5.21
CA GLY A 22 0.59 0.44 4.71
C GLY A 22 1.51 1.05 5.77
N LEU A 23 1.01 2.03 6.56
CA LEU A 23 1.75 2.59 7.69
C LEU A 23 2.01 1.55 8.79
N LEU A 24 1.02 0.76 9.17
CA LEU A 24 1.16 -0.27 10.20
C LEU A 24 2.26 -1.28 9.82
N ILE A 25 2.23 -1.80 8.59
CA ILE A 25 3.23 -2.74 8.09
C ILE A 25 4.60 -2.08 8.05
N GLY A 26 4.67 -0.85 7.53
CA GLY A 26 5.91 -0.07 7.46
C GLY A 26 6.55 0.12 8.85
N VAL A 27 5.76 0.56 9.83
CA VAL A 27 6.22 0.82 11.20
C VAL A 27 6.67 -0.47 11.87
N GLU A 28 5.89 -1.55 11.77
CA GLU A 28 6.24 -2.84 12.36
C GLU A 28 7.54 -3.38 11.74
N ARG A 29 7.68 -3.30 10.41
CA ARG A 29 8.89 -3.72 9.71
C ARG A 29 10.11 -2.90 10.15
N GLU A 30 9.96 -1.58 10.31
CA GLU A 30 11.06 -0.72 10.74
C GLU A 30 11.42 -0.93 12.20
N ARG A 31 10.45 -1.20 13.09
CA ARG A 31 10.69 -1.60 14.47
C ARG A 31 11.53 -2.89 14.58
N ARG A 32 11.34 -3.82 13.64
CA ARG A 32 12.13 -5.07 13.57
C ARG A 32 13.56 -4.87 13.04
N LYS A 33 13.88 -3.72 12.44
CA LYS A 33 15.26 -3.43 12.04
C LYS A 33 16.04 -2.97 13.26
N THR A 34 16.80 -3.88 13.86
CA THR A 34 17.66 -3.59 15.02
C THR A 34 19.03 -3.04 14.62
N ASP A 35 19.37 -3.04 13.33
CA ASP A 35 20.72 -2.71 12.86
C ASP A 35 20.83 -1.25 12.38
N PRO A 36 21.56 -0.38 13.12
CA PRO A 36 21.76 1.02 12.74
C PRO A 36 22.70 1.20 11.52
N SER A 37 23.35 0.13 11.03
CA SER A 37 24.20 0.19 9.83
C SER A 37 23.42 0.13 8.51
N VAL A 38 22.14 -0.28 8.55
CA VAL A 38 21.28 -0.38 7.36
C VAL A 38 20.62 0.98 7.12
N GLY A 39 21.12 1.72 6.13
CA GLY A 39 20.71 3.08 5.78
C GLY A 39 19.19 3.33 5.67
N SER A 40 18.87 4.62 5.81
CA SER A 40 17.56 5.32 5.74
C SER A 40 16.28 4.47 5.69
N SER A 41 15.41 4.70 6.68
CA SER A 41 13.99 4.30 6.78
C SER A 41 13.21 4.46 5.45
N GLY A 42 13.28 3.45 4.59
CA GLY A 42 12.52 3.36 3.33
C GLY A 42 11.29 2.44 3.42
N GLY A 43 11.09 1.75 4.55
CA GLY A 43 10.05 0.75 4.72
C GLY A 43 8.65 1.35 4.83
N LEU A 44 8.49 2.50 5.50
CA LEU A 44 7.20 3.17 5.62
C LEU A 44 6.61 3.59 4.27
N ARG A 45 7.39 4.32 3.47
CA ARG A 45 6.91 4.93 2.22
C ARG A 45 6.51 3.86 1.20
N THR A 46 7.33 2.81 1.09
CA THR A 46 7.10 1.72 0.12
C THR A 46 5.82 0.95 0.44
N HIS A 47 5.59 0.56 1.69
CA HIS A 47 4.37 -0.17 2.07
C HIS A 47 3.11 0.69 1.94
N VAL A 48 3.18 1.99 2.25
CA VAL A 48 2.08 2.93 2.01
C VAL A 48 1.74 3.03 0.53
N ILE A 49 2.74 3.21 -0.34
CA ILE A 49 2.52 3.33 -1.78
C ILE A 49 1.92 2.03 -2.34
N VAL A 50 2.42 0.87 -1.93
CA VAL A 50 1.90 -0.44 -2.39
C VAL A 50 0.45 -0.65 -1.95
N ALA A 51 0.11 -0.35 -0.70
CA ALA A 51 -1.26 -0.49 -0.21
C ALA A 51 -2.23 0.47 -0.93
N LEU A 52 -1.81 1.72 -1.15
CA LEU A 52 -2.59 2.70 -1.92
C LEU A 52 -2.77 2.30 -3.38
N ALA A 53 -1.77 1.70 -4.01
CA ALA A 53 -1.89 1.17 -5.37
C ALA A 53 -2.93 0.04 -5.45
N GLY A 54 -3.03 -0.81 -4.43
CA GLY A 54 -4.09 -1.81 -4.30
C GLY A 54 -5.48 -1.20 -4.21
N ALA A 55 -5.66 -0.18 -3.35
CA ALA A 55 -6.93 0.56 -3.27
C ALA A 55 -7.29 1.24 -4.60
N LEU A 56 -6.29 1.81 -5.29
CA LEU A 56 -6.48 2.40 -6.61
C LEU A 56 -6.95 1.37 -7.64
N ALA A 57 -6.36 0.17 -7.65
CA ALA A 57 -6.73 -0.89 -8.57
C ALA A 57 -8.20 -1.36 -8.37
N VAL A 58 -8.71 -1.33 -7.14
CA VAL A 58 -10.13 -1.65 -6.85
C VAL A 58 -11.07 -0.57 -7.40
N GLN A 59 -10.64 0.69 -7.42
CA GLN A 59 -11.48 1.81 -7.87
C GLN A 59 -11.68 1.87 -9.37
N PHE A 60 -10.77 1.30 -10.16
CA PHE A 60 -10.89 1.24 -11.61
C PHE A 60 -11.33 -0.16 -12.03
N PRO A 61 -12.60 -0.36 -12.42
CA PRO A 61 -13.07 -1.67 -12.84
C PRO A 61 -12.30 -2.13 -14.08
N GLY A 62 -11.67 -3.30 -13.99
CA GLY A 62 -10.94 -3.92 -15.10
C GLY A 62 -9.71 -4.69 -14.65
N VAL A 63 -9.60 -5.95 -15.07
CA VAL A 63 -8.49 -6.85 -14.68
C VAL A 63 -7.12 -6.37 -15.19
N TRP A 64 -7.10 -5.56 -16.25
CA TRP A 64 -5.89 -5.18 -16.97
C TRP A 64 -4.91 -4.33 -16.15
N ILE A 65 -5.39 -3.47 -15.23
CA ILE A 65 -4.52 -2.67 -14.36
C ILE A 65 -3.75 -3.58 -13.40
N VAL A 66 -4.43 -4.59 -12.84
CA VAL A 66 -3.81 -5.58 -11.95
C VAL A 66 -2.80 -6.42 -12.72
N VAL A 67 -3.16 -6.88 -13.92
CA VAL A 67 -2.26 -7.65 -14.80
C VAL A 67 -1.02 -6.82 -15.16
N ALA A 68 -1.18 -5.57 -15.59
CA ALA A 68 -0.07 -4.70 -15.93
C ALA A 68 0.87 -4.47 -14.74
N GLY A 69 0.31 -4.21 -13.56
CA GLY A 69 1.09 -4.09 -12.32
C GLY A 69 1.85 -5.37 -11.96
N ALA A 70 1.20 -6.53 -12.06
CA ALA A 70 1.82 -7.82 -11.80
C ALA A 70 2.95 -8.13 -12.79
N VAL A 71 2.75 -7.88 -14.08
CA VAL A 71 3.77 -8.05 -15.12
C VAL A 71 4.95 -7.12 -14.86
N PHE A 72 4.70 -5.85 -14.53
CA PHE A 72 5.75 -4.88 -14.23
C PHE A 72 6.59 -5.31 -13.01
N ILE A 73 5.94 -5.68 -11.90
CA ILE A 73 6.64 -6.19 -10.70
C ILE A 73 7.43 -7.47 -11.04
N GLY A 74 6.82 -8.39 -11.79
CA GLY A 74 7.49 -9.63 -12.22
C GLY A 74 8.73 -9.36 -13.07
N ALA A 75 8.66 -8.40 -14.01
CA ALA A 75 9.80 -7.99 -14.80
C ALA A 75 10.91 -7.36 -13.96
N LEU A 76 10.57 -6.51 -12.98
CA LEU A 76 11.54 -5.95 -12.04
C LEU A 76 12.24 -7.02 -11.21
N VAL A 77 11.52 -8.07 -10.78
CA VAL A 77 12.09 -9.19 -10.03
C VAL A 77 13.06 -10.00 -10.89
N VAL A 78 12.75 -10.22 -12.18
CA VAL A 78 13.64 -10.94 -13.10
C VAL A 78 14.93 -10.16 -13.39
N MET A 79 14.88 -8.82 -13.32
CA MET A 79 16.00 -7.93 -13.66
C MET A 79 16.89 -7.55 -12.47
N ALA A 80 16.48 -7.83 -11.24
CA ALA A 80 17.19 -7.48 -10.00
C ALA A 80 18.19 -8.58 -9.59
#